data_AF-A0A6L9ZU07-F1
#
_entry.id   AF-A0A6L9ZU07-F1
#
_cell.length_a   1.000
_cell.length_b   1.000
_cell.length_c   1.000
_cell.angle_alpha   90.00
_cell.angle_beta   90.00
_cell.angle_gamma   90.00
#
_symmetry.space_group_name_H-M   'P 1'
#
loop_
_entity.id
_entity.type
_entity.pdbx_description
1 polymer ?
#
loop_
_entity_poly.entity_id
_entity_poly.type
_entity_poly.pdbx_seq_one_letter_code
_entity_poly.pdbx_strand_id
1 'polypeptide(L)' 'MKNVKLNDLEKQILLAQNELISIEHEGKTIGYYYPIGDREAAQKAKE' A
#
# COMPACT_ATOMS: atom_id res chain seq x y z
N MET A 1 0.15 -3.11 -8.79
CA MET A 1 -0.10 -1.87 -8.01
C MET A 1 -1.59 -1.67 -7.97
N LYS A 2 -2.16 -1.64 -6.75
CA LYS A 2 -3.60 -1.70 -6.53
C LYS A 2 -4.08 -0.39 -5.92
N ASN A 3 -5.06 0.27 -6.54
CA ASN A 3 -5.73 1.41 -5.91
C ASN A 3 -6.83 0.90 -4.98
N VAL A 4 -6.82 1.37 -3.73
CA VAL A 4 -7.86 1.05 -2.73
C VAL A 4 -8.37 2.33 -2.09
N LYS A 5 -9.65 2.37 -1.78
CA LYS A 5 -10.24 3.46 -1.00
C LYS A 5 -9.79 3.37 0.44
N LEU A 6 -9.59 4.51 1.10
CA LEU A 6 -9.21 4.57 2.52
C LEU A 6 -10.12 3.70 3.41
N ASN A 7 -11.43 3.67 3.16
CA ASN A 7 -12.39 2.87 3.95
C ASN A 7 -12.18 1.34 3.81
N ASP A 8 -11.61 0.88 2.70
CA ASP A 8 -11.32 -0.54 2.45
C ASP A 8 -9.87 -0.89 2.74
N LEU A 9 -9.05 0.10 3.12
CA LEU A 9 -7.60 -0.04 3.24
C LEU A 9 -7.21 -1.12 4.25
N GLU A 10 -7.78 -1.12 5.47
CA GLU A 10 -7.43 -2.10 6.51
C GLU A 10 -7.63 -3.54 6.04
N LYS A 11 -8.75 -3.81 5.36
CA LYS A 11 -9.06 -5.14 4.83
C LYS A 11 -8.11 -5.54 3.70
N GLN A 12 -7.73 -4.58 2.86
CA GLN A 12 -6.82 -4.83 1.73
C GLN A 12 -5.37 -4.98 2.18
N ILE A 13 -4.94 -4.25 3.20
CA ILE A 13 -3.60 -4.39 3.80
C ILE A 13 -3.40 -5.82 4.33
N LEU A 14 -4.38 -6.38 5.03
CA LEU A 14 -4.32 -7.75 5.55
C LEU A 14 -4.24 -8.82 4.44
N LEU A 15 -4.76 -8.51 3.25
CA LEU A 15 -4.75 -9.40 2.08
C LEU A 15 -3.53 -9.17 1.17
N ALA A 16 -2.90 -8.00 1.26
CA ALA A 16 -1.79 -7.61 0.42
C ALA A 16 -0.47 -8.05 1.07
N GLN A 17 0.04 -9.20 0.62
CA GLN A 17 1.28 -9.76 1.15
C GLN A 17 2.54 -9.29 0.40
N ASN A 18 2.44 -8.88 -0.87
CA ASN A 18 3.61 -8.39 -1.63
C ASN A 18 3.26 -7.43 -2.77
N GLU A 19 2.11 -6.75 -2.69
CA GLU A 19 1.68 -5.80 -3.71
C GLU A 19 1.61 -4.38 -3.17
N LEU A 20 2.19 -3.43 -3.92
CA LEU A 20 2.06 -2.00 -3.66
C LEU A 20 0.58 -1.57 -3.73
N ILE A 21 0.11 -0.94 -2.67
CA ILE A 21 -1.23 -0.38 -2.59
C ILE A 21 -1.15 1.15 -2.66
N SER A 22 -1.87 1.77 -3.59
CA SER A 22 -2.13 3.21 -3.56
C SER A 22 -3.43 3.48 -2.80
N ILE A 23 -3.39 4.44 -1.90
CA ILE A 23 -4.52 4.81 -1.04
C ILE A 23 -5.19 6.03 -1.67
N GLU A 24 -6.47 5.87 -2.01
CA GLU A 24 -7.31 6.93 -2.56
C GLU A 24 -8.34 7.40 -1.53
N HIS A 25 -8.50 8.71 -1.42
CA HIS A 25 -9.54 9.36 -0.63
C HIS A 25 -10.12 10.53 -1.42
N GLU A 26 -11.45 10.57 -1.54
CA GLU A 26 -12.18 11.60 -2.30
C GLU A 26 -11.64 11.84 -3.73
N GLY A 27 -11.26 10.76 -4.43
CA GLY A 27 -10.73 10.82 -5.79
C GLY A 27 -9.30 11.34 -5.90
N LYS A 28 -8.60 11.52 -4.77
CA LYS A 28 -7.18 11.89 -4.72
C LYS A 28 -6.36 10.77 -4.12
N THR A 29 -5.18 10.53 -4.69
CA THR A 29 -4.20 9.63 -4.06
C THR A 29 -3.56 10.37 -2.89
N ILE A 30 -3.72 9.82 -1.69
CA ILE A 30 -3.22 10.42 -0.44
C ILE A 30 -1.97 9.74 0.08
N GLY A 31 -1.63 8.55 -0.43
CA GLY A 31 -0.44 7.84 -0.01
C GLY A 31 -0.29 6.48 -0.67
N TYR A 32 0.80 5.81 -0.32
CA TYR A 32 1.11 4.47 -0.80
C TYR A 32 1.46 3.60 0.41
N TYR A 33 0.86 2.42 0.46
CA TYR A 33 1.18 1.39 1.43
C TYR A 33 2.04 0.33 0.75
N TYR A 34 3.24 0.15 1.29
CA TYR A 34 4.19 -0.88 0.89
C TYR A 34 4.12 -1.99 1.94
N PRO A 35 3.44 -3.13 1.67
CA PRO A 35 3.52 -4.27 2.57
C PRO A 35 4.96 -4.74 2.64
N ILE A 36 5.52 -4.76 3.85
CA ILE A 36 6.87 -5.29 4.11
C ILE A 36 6.78 -6.83 4.16
N GLY A 37 6.39 -7.45 3.05
CA GLY A 37 6.57 -8.88 2.80
C GLY A 37 8.03 -9.18 2.43
N ASP A 38 8.68 -8.23 1.77
CA ASP A 38 10.10 -8.21 1.46
C ASP A 38 10.80 -7.20 2.37
N ARG A 39 11.36 -7.69 3.49
CA ARG A 39 12.21 -6.89 4.38
C ARG A 39 13.38 -6.23 3.63
N GLU A 40 13.76 -6.77 2.47
CA GLU A 40 14.75 -6.21 1.53
C GLU A 40 14.24 -5.03 0.69
N ALA A 41 12.96 -5.02 0.27
CA ALA A 41 12.41 -3.95 -0.57
C ALA A 41 12.12 -2.66 0.21
N ALA A 42 11.71 -2.79 1.48
CA ALA A 42 11.50 -1.63 2.36
C ALA A 42 12.79 -0.85 2.66
N GLN A 43 13.96 -1.50 2.55
CA GLN A 43 15.25 -0.85 2.74
C GLN A 43 15.64 0.00 1.52
N LYS A 44 15.31 -0.44 0.31
CA LYS A 44 15.55 0.32 -0.94
C LYS A 44 14.61 1.50 -1.15
N ALA A 45 13.42 1.50 -0.55
CA ALA A 45 12.50 2.65 -0.64
C ALA A 45 12.94 3.85 0.22
N LYS A 46 14.02 3.70 1.00
CA LYS A 46 14.60 4.73 1.86
C LYS A 46 15.93 5.29 1.35
N GLU A 47 16.42 4.81 0.20
CA GLU A 47 17.58 5.35 -0.53
C GLU A 47 17.16 6.33 -1.63
#